data_AF-A0A2N2Z1Z2-F1
#
_entry.id   AF-A0A2N2Z1Z2-F1
#
_cell.length_a   1.000
_cell.length_b   1.000
_cell.length_c   1.000
_cell.angle_alpha   90.00
_cell.angle_beta   90.00
_cell.angle_gamma   90.00
#
_symmetry.space_group_name_H-M   'P 1'
#
loop_
_entity.id
_entity.type
_entity.pdbx_description
1 polymer ?
#
loop_
_entity_poly.entity_id
_entity_poly.type
_entity_poly.pdbx_seq_one_letter_code
_entity_poly.pdbx_strand_id
1 'polypeptide(L)'
;MLHKTEVLNALLKVDQNILKLDSVFDSTIKKLNQPHKNTTVDEIVRNLRQFNGNFTLQTLFVRGSHNGEAIDNTTPEELESIAQRVRALGIPVQVSG
;
A
#
# COMPACT_ATOMS: atom_id res chain seq x y z
N MET A 1 9.79 -2.54 6.65
CA MET A 1 10.75 -3.66 6.46
C MET A 1 11.55 -3.54 5.16
N LEU A 2 10.95 -3.07 4.07
CA LEU A 2 11.61 -2.93 2.76
C LEU A 2 12.78 -1.93 2.69
N HIS A 3 12.96 -1.08 3.71
CA HIS A 3 14.11 -0.18 3.82
C HIS A 3 15.45 -0.89 4.09
N LYS A 4 15.43 -2.21 4.36
CA LYS A 4 16.64 -3.01 4.56
C LYS A 4 16.96 -3.75 3.26
N THR A 5 18.11 -3.47 2.66
CA THR A 5 18.55 -4.07 1.39
C THR A 5 18.57 -5.60 1.45
N GLU A 6 18.98 -6.19 2.57
CA GLU A 6 18.99 -7.65 2.77
C GLU A 6 17.58 -8.26 2.70
N VAL A 7 16.60 -7.61 3.33
CA VAL A 7 15.20 -8.04 3.32
C VAL A 7 14.61 -7.90 1.92
N LEU A 8 14.91 -6.80 1.22
CA LEU A 8 14.50 -6.61 -0.17
C LEU A 8 15.04 -7.73 -1.07
N ASN A 9 16.35 -7.99 -0.99
CA ASN A 9 17.01 -9.03 -1.79
C ASN A 9 16.49 -10.43 -1.50
N ALA A 10 16.12 -10.72 -0.25
CA ALA A 10 15.49 -11.98 0.12
C ALA A 10 14.10 -12.11 -0.52
N LEU A 11 13.26 -11.07 -0.41
CA LEU A 11 11.92 -11.05 -0.99
C LEU A 11 11.95 -11.21 -2.51
N LEU A 12 12.87 -10.56 -3.23
CA LEU A 12 13.02 -10.73 -4.68
C LEU A 12 13.25 -12.19 -5.15
N LYS A 13 13.67 -13.08 -4.25
CA LYS A 13 13.90 -14.51 -4.53
C LYS A 13 12.72 -15.42 -4.17
N VAL A 14 11.67 -14.89 -3.54
CA VAL A 14 10.50 -15.66 -3.08
C VAL A 14 9.36 -15.52 -4.09
N ASP A 15 8.71 -16.63 -4.43
CA ASP A 15 7.64 -16.70 -5.43
C ASP A 15 6.32 -16.00 -5.01
N GLN A 16 6.17 -15.61 -3.74
CA GLN A 16 4.95 -14.98 -3.20
C GLN A 16 5.24 -13.70 -2.42
N ASN A 17 5.74 -12.67 -3.11
CA ASN A 17 5.88 -11.33 -2.53
C ASN A 17 4.52 -10.64 -2.38
N ILE A 18 3.84 -10.84 -1.25
CA ILE A 18 2.62 -10.08 -0.93
C ILE A 18 3.03 -8.78 -0.26
N LEU A 19 2.84 -7.66 -0.94
CA LEU A 19 3.14 -6.32 -0.45
C LEU A 19 1.85 -5.51 -0.29
N LYS A 20 1.80 -4.62 0.70
CA LYS A 20 0.58 -3.89 1.05
C LYS A 20 0.60 -2.43 0.64
N LEU A 21 -0.55 -1.93 0.18
CA LEU A 21 -0.85 -0.51 0.01
C LEU A 21 -2.33 -0.26 0.34
N ASP A 22 -2.62 0.03 1.60
CA ASP A 22 -4.00 0.16 2.09
C ASP A 22 -4.58 1.57 1.91
N SER A 23 -3.74 2.55 1.59
CA SER A 23 -4.12 3.92 1.23
C SER A 23 -2.94 4.63 0.56
N VAL A 24 -3.23 5.73 -0.14
CA VAL A 24 -2.21 6.66 -0.66
C VAL A 24 -2.12 7.96 0.13
N PHE A 25 -2.83 8.06 1.25
CA PHE A 25 -2.72 9.18 2.17
C PHE A 25 -1.93 8.76 3.42
N ASP A 26 -0.88 9.52 3.75
CA ASP A 26 -0.06 9.26 4.94
C ASP A 26 -0.89 9.24 6.23
N SER A 27 -1.93 10.08 6.31
CA SER A 27 -2.86 10.13 7.43
C SER A 27 -3.63 8.81 7.59
N THR A 28 -4.20 8.29 6.51
CA THR A 28 -4.93 7.00 6.52
C THR A 28 -3.97 5.86 6.84
N ILE A 29 -2.79 5.80 6.23
CA ILE A 29 -1.77 4.78 6.54
C ILE A 29 -1.38 4.80 8.02
N LYS A 30 -1.20 5.98 8.62
CA LYS A 30 -0.87 6.09 10.05
C LYS A 30 -2.00 5.55 10.94
N LYS A 31 -3.25 5.90 10.63
CA LYS A 31 -4.43 5.49 11.39
C LYS A 31 -4.71 3.99 11.25
N LEU A 32 -4.66 3.48 10.03
CA LEU A 32 -5.04 2.11 9.69
C LEU A 32 -3.89 1.12 9.92
N ASN A 33 -2.70 1.41 9.42
CA ASN A 33 -1.59 0.44 9.39
C ASN A 33 -0.69 0.52 10.62
N GLN A 34 -0.79 1.61 11.39
CA GLN A 34 -0.02 1.87 12.62
C GLN A 34 1.45 1.41 12.51
N PRO A 35 2.20 1.89 11.50
CA PRO A 35 3.48 1.32 11.18
C PRO A 35 4.49 1.57 12.32
N HIS A 36 5.25 0.54 12.69
CA HIS A 36 6.26 0.63 13.75
C HIS A 36 7.33 1.70 13.51
N LYS A 37 7.55 2.10 12.25
CA LYS A 37 8.40 3.23 11.87
C LYS A 37 7.55 4.23 11.10
N ASN A 38 7.78 5.51 11.33
CA ASN A 38 7.18 6.56 10.53
C ASN A 38 7.63 6.36 9.07
N THR A 39 6.69 5.99 8.22
CA THR A 39 6.91 5.64 6.80
C THR A 39 5.93 6.44 5.98
N THR A 40 6.38 7.04 4.89
CA THR A 40 5.49 7.77 3.97
C THR A 40 5.03 6.88 2.83
N VAL A 41 3.89 7.23 2.22
CA VAL A 41 3.38 6.57 1.00
C VAL A 41 4.40 6.62 -0.14
N ASP A 42 5.17 7.71 -0.25
CA ASP A 42 6.23 7.83 -1.24
C ASP A 42 7.37 6.83 -1.02
N GLU A 43 7.74 6.57 0.22
CA GLU A 43 8.71 5.53 0.56
C GLU A 43 8.17 4.14 0.26
N ILE A 44 6.91 3.86 0.59
CA ILE A 44 6.25 2.58 0.28
C ILE A 44 6.30 2.35 -1.23
N VAL A 45 5.87 3.33 -2.02
CA VAL A 45 5.80 3.23 -3.49
C VAL A 45 7.19 3.11 -4.11
N ARG A 46 8.20 3.84 -3.60
CA ARG A 46 9.59 3.66 -4.03
C ARG A 46 10.08 2.24 -3.78
N ASN A 47 9.68 1.62 -2.68
CA ASN A 47 10.01 0.23 -2.40
C ASN A 47 9.26 -0.75 -3.30
N LEU A 48 7.97 -0.53 -3.58
CA LEU A 48 7.19 -1.35 -4.51
C LEU A 48 7.80 -1.35 -5.92
N ARG A 49 8.29 -0.21 -6.41
CA ARG A 49 8.93 -0.10 -7.72
C ARG A 49 10.15 -1.01 -7.88
N GLN A 50 10.88 -1.30 -6.80
CA GLN A 50 12.08 -2.14 -6.85
C GLN A 50 11.77 -3.61 -7.19
N PHE A 51 10.50 -4.03 -7.05
CA PHE A 51 10.06 -5.37 -7.42
C PHE A 51 9.75 -5.52 -8.91
N ASN A 52 9.74 -4.44 -9.71
CA ASN A 52 9.48 -4.47 -11.15
C ASN A 52 8.23 -5.29 -11.53
N GLY A 53 7.16 -5.16 -10.74
CA GLY A 53 5.91 -5.90 -10.95
C GLY A 53 5.92 -7.36 -10.48
N ASN A 54 7.05 -7.89 -9.98
CA ASN A 54 7.16 -9.24 -9.43
C ASN A 54 6.69 -9.30 -7.96
N PHE A 55 5.42 -8.94 -7.73
CA PHE A 55 4.78 -9.02 -6.43
C PHE A 55 3.25 -9.03 -6.58
N THR A 56 2.55 -9.52 -5.56
CA THR A 56 1.10 -9.35 -5.42
C THR A 56 0.83 -8.15 -4.53
N LEU A 57 0.09 -7.17 -5.04
CA LEU A 57 -0.37 -6.05 -4.22
C LEU A 57 -1.64 -6.45 -3.46
N GLN A 58 -1.62 -6.30 -2.14
CA GLN A 58 -2.76 -6.49 -1.26
C GLN A 58 -3.22 -5.16 -0.67
N THR A 59 -4.54 -4.98 -0.62
CA THR A 59 -5.20 -3.82 -0.02
C THR A 59 -6.39 -4.31 0.79
N LEU A 60 -6.50 -3.90 2.05
CA LEU A 60 -7.67 -4.14 2.89
C LEU A 60 -8.60 -2.93 2.82
N PHE A 61 -9.88 -3.16 2.54
CA PHE A 61 -10.92 -2.13 2.55
C PHE A 61 -11.72 -2.16 3.86
N VAL A 62 -11.80 -1.03 4.55
CA VAL A 62 -12.45 -0.87 5.85
C VAL A 62 -13.25 0.41 5.92
N ARG A 63 -14.39 0.34 6.62
CA ARG A 63 -15.19 1.49 7.03
C ARG A 63 -15.65 1.26 8.47
N GLY A 64 -15.32 2.18 9.36
CA GLY A 64 -15.68 2.08 10.77
C GLY A 64 -15.06 3.18 11.62
N SER A 65 -14.87 2.91 12.90
CA SER A 65 -14.25 3.83 13.85
C SER A 65 -13.32 3.10 14.81
N HIS A 66 -12.23 3.74 15.19
CA HIS A 66 -11.28 3.24 16.19
C HIS A 66 -10.86 4.39 17.10
N ASN A 67 -10.95 4.19 18.43
CA ASN A 67 -10.65 5.23 19.43
C ASN A 67 -11.41 6.56 19.23
N GLY A 68 -12.66 6.50 18.77
CA GLY A 68 -13.48 7.68 18.49
C GLY A 68 -13.15 8.39 17.18
N GLU A 69 -12.14 7.94 16.42
CA GLU A 69 -11.85 8.45 15.09
C GLU A 69 -12.47 7.57 14.01
N ALA A 70 -13.10 8.19 13.01
CA ALA A 70 -13.56 7.49 11.82
C ALA A 70 -12.37 7.06 10.95
N ILE A 71 -12.45 5.84 10.41
CA ILE A 71 -11.50 5.29 9.44
C ILE A 71 -12.32 4.71 8.29
N ASP A 72 -12.12 5.26 7.10
CA ASP A 72 -12.79 4.80 5.88
C ASP A 72 -11.84 4.97 4.69
N ASN A 73 -11.35 3.86 4.13
CA ASN A 73 -10.54 3.85 2.90
C ASN A 73 -11.34 3.30 1.70
N THR A 74 -12.67 3.34 1.78
CA THR A 74 -13.59 2.91 0.73
C THR A 74 -14.28 4.08 0.04
N THR A 75 -13.82 5.31 0.29
CA THR A 75 -14.33 6.50 -0.38
C THR A 75 -13.93 6.46 -1.87
N PRO A 76 -14.73 7.04 -2.77
CA PRO A 76 -14.35 7.13 -4.18
C PRO A 76 -12.97 7.77 -4.39
N GLU A 77 -12.63 8.77 -3.57
CA GLU A 77 -11.32 9.42 -3.60
C GLU A 77 -10.18 8.46 -3.24
N GLU A 78 -10.30 7.67 -2.16
CA GLU A 78 -9.30 6.66 -1.78
C GLU A 78 -9.14 5.61 -2.86
N LEU A 79 -10.25 5.06 -3.37
CA LEU A 79 -10.24 4.01 -4.38
C LEU A 79 -9.57 4.48 -5.68
N GLU A 80 -9.97 5.65 -6.20
CA GLU A 80 -9.39 6.19 -7.42
C GLU A 80 -7.91 6.56 -7.25
N SER A 81 -7.54 7.11 -6.08
CA SER A 81 -6.16 7.51 -5.83
C SER A 81 -5.23 6.29 -5.67
N ILE A 82 -5.70 5.22 -5.00
CA ILE A 82 -5.00 3.93 -4.97
C ILE A 82 -4.85 3.39 -6.40
N ALA A 83 -5.93 3.34 -7.17
CA ALA A 83 -5.89 2.82 -8.54
C ALA A 83 -4.92 3.60 -9.43
N GLN A 84 -4.92 4.94 -9.36
CA GLN A 84 -3.97 5.77 -10.09
C GLN A 84 -2.52 5.42 -9.73
N ARG A 85 -2.22 5.24 -8.43
CA ARG A 85 -0.89 4.89 -7.96
C ARG A 85 -0.45 3.50 -8.42
N VAL A 86 -1.37 2.54 -8.42
CA VAL A 86 -1.14 1.17 -8.88
C VAL A 86 -0.91 1.12 -10.40
N ARG A 87 -1.67 1.89 -11.20
CA ARG A 87 -1.38 2.06 -12.64
C ARG A 87 0.03 2.62 -12.88
N ALA A 88 0.47 3.56 -12.05
CA ALA A 88 1.83 4.11 -12.12
C ALA A 88 2.94 3.13 -11.70
N LEU A 89 2.58 1.97 -11.14
CA LEU A 89 3.49 0.84 -10.90
C LEU A 89 3.52 -0.16 -12.07
N GLY A 90 2.78 0.10 -13.15
CA GLY A 90 2.64 -0.81 -14.29
C GLY A 90 1.70 -1.98 -14.03
N ILE A 91 0.92 -1.93 -12.95
CA ILE A 91 -0.02 -2.99 -12.57
C ILE A 91 -1.41 -2.64 -13.10
N PRO A 92 -2.07 -3.53 -13.87
CA PRO A 92 -3.43 -3.29 -14.34
C PRO A 92 -4.41 -3.26 -13.15
N VAL A 93 -5.25 -2.22 -13.09
CA VAL A 93 -6.26 -2.06 -12.04
C VAL A 93 -7.45 -1.25 -12.56
N GLN A 94 -8.65 -1.64 -12.11
CA GLN A 94 -9.90 -0.96 -12.38
C GLN A 94 -10.67 -0.78 -11.07
N VAL A 95 -11.32 0.37 -10.93
CA VAL A 95 -12.30 0.65 -9.87
C VAL A 95 -13.67 0.57 -10.51
N SER A 96 -14.60 -0.14 -9.87
CA SER A 96 -16.00 -0.22 -10.26
C SER A 96 -16.85 0.45 -9.19
N GLY A 97 -17.83 1.23 -9.63
CA GLY A 97 -18.86 1.83 -8.77
C GLY A 97 -20.04 0.90 -8.52
#